data_AF-A0A392RB30-F1
#
_entry.id   AF-A0A392RB30-F1
#
_cell.length_a   1.000
_cell.length_b   1.000
_cell.length_c   1.000
_cell.angle_alpha   90.00
_cell.angle_beta   90.00
_cell.angle_gamma   90.00
#
_symmetry.space_group_name_H-M   'P 1'
#
loop_
_entity.id
_entity.type
_entity.pdbx_description
1 polymer ?
#
loop_
_entity_poly.entity_id
_entity_poly.type
_entity_poly.pdbx_seq_one_letter_code
_entity_poly.pdbx_strand_id
1 'polypeptide(L)'
;KPSLEALACVGNIAKAMGTTTEPHIRGLLDVMFSAGLSTVLVETLEKISMSIPSLMPTIQDRLLDSISMVLSKSPYLGRPAQSVGRGTITNVNQQVSELSGSAL
;
A
#
# COMPACT_ATOMS: atom_id res chain seq x y z
N LYS A 1 -6.88 -17.07 9.68
CA LYS A 1 -7.51 -16.61 8.42
C LYS A 1 -8.92 -16.12 8.76
N PRO A 2 -9.27 -14.84 8.55
CA PRO A 2 -10.60 -14.34 8.92
C PRO A 2 -11.68 -15.02 8.07
N SER A 3 -12.88 -15.16 8.64
CA SER A 3 -14.05 -15.68 7.92
C SER A 3 -14.63 -14.60 7.00
N LEU A 4 -15.39 -15.01 5.97
CA LEU A 4 -15.96 -14.06 5.01
C LEU A 4 -17.02 -13.16 5.67
N GLU A 5 -17.76 -13.70 6.64
CA GLU A 5 -18.75 -12.99 7.42
C GLU A 5 -18.10 -11.88 8.27
N ALA A 6 -16.92 -12.15 8.83
CA ALA A 6 -16.16 -11.14 9.58
C ALA A 6 -15.70 -9.99 8.67
N LEU A 7 -15.28 -10.26 7.44
CA LEU A 7 -14.94 -9.23 6.46
C LEU A 7 -16.16 -8.35 6.16
N ALA A 8 -17.28 -8.96 5.81
CA ALA A 8 -18.52 -8.25 5.53
C ALA A 8 -18.99 -7.40 6.72
N CYS A 9 -18.82 -7.91 7.95
CA CYS A 9 -19.12 -7.18 9.17
C CYS A 9 -18.27 -5.90 9.30
N VAL A 10 -16.96 -5.97 9.07
CA VAL A 10 -16.07 -4.80 9.09
C VAL A 10 -16.52 -3.74 8.07
N GLY A 11 -16.90 -4.15 6.87
CA GLY A 11 -17.42 -3.24 5.84
C GLY A 11 -18.71 -2.54 6.27
N ASN A 12 -19.60 -3.25 6.96
CA ASN A 12 -20.83 -2.65 7.50
C ASN A 12 -20.56 -1.69 8.66
N ILE A 13 -19.57 -1.99 9.52
CA ILE A 13 -19.12 -1.08 10.58
C ILE A 13 -18.52 0.20 9.98
N ALA A 14 -17.66 0.07 8.97
CA ALA A 14 -17.09 1.20 8.24
C ALA A 14 -18.19 2.08 7.63
N LYS A 15 -19.19 1.45 6.99
CA LYS A 15 -20.33 2.14 6.41
C LYS A 15 -21.19 2.89 7.44
N ALA A 16 -21.39 2.31 8.62
CA ALA A 16 -22.22 2.89 9.65
C ALA A 16 -21.51 4.01 10.44
N MET A 17 -20.21 3.84 10.72
CA MET A 17 -19.47 4.73 11.64
C MET A 17 -18.51 5.69 10.94
N GLY A 18 -18.23 5.47 9.65
CA GLY A 18 -17.36 6.32 8.85
C GLY A 18 -15.95 6.46 9.44
N THR A 19 -15.43 7.68 9.44
CA THR A 19 -14.06 8.01 9.87
C THR A 19 -13.77 7.71 11.35
N THR A 20 -14.80 7.56 12.19
CA THR A 20 -14.62 7.24 13.62
C THR A 20 -13.91 5.89 13.83
N THR A 21 -14.11 4.94 12.93
CA THR A 21 -13.53 3.59 13.02
C THR A 21 -12.23 3.42 12.22
N GLU A 22 -11.74 4.51 11.60
CA GLU A 22 -10.55 4.53 10.75
C GLU A 22 -9.29 3.90 11.37
N PRO A 23 -8.86 4.23 12.61
CA PRO A 23 -7.65 3.65 13.18
C PRO A 23 -7.78 2.14 13.42
N HIS A 24 -8.99 1.69 13.81
CA HIS A 24 -9.27 0.28 14.02
C HIS A 24 -9.27 -0.49 12.70
N ILE A 25 -9.92 0.04 11.67
CA ILE A 25 -10.00 -0.60 10.35
C ILE A 25 -8.61 -0.62 9.70
N ARG A 26 -7.81 0.44 9.82
CA ARG A 26 -6.42 0.44 9.31
C ARG A 26 -5.63 -0.73 9.88
N GLY A 27 -5.75 -1.00 11.19
CA GLY A 27 -5.10 -2.14 11.83
C GLY A 27 -5.62 -3.51 11.39
N LEU A 28 -6.82 -3.57 10.80
CA LEU A 28 -7.43 -4.81 10.31
C LEU A 28 -7.10 -5.12 8.85
N LEU A 29 -6.67 -4.14 8.05
CA LEU A 29 -6.44 -4.35 6.61
C LEU A 29 -5.47 -5.50 6.34
N ASP A 30 -4.34 -5.58 7.03
CA ASP A 30 -3.35 -6.63 6.79
C ASP A 30 -3.92 -8.04 7.07
N VAL A 31 -4.70 -8.22 8.14
CA VAL A 31 -5.34 -9.51 8.43
C VAL A 31 -6.47 -9.81 7.43
N MET A 32 -7.20 -8.80 6.95
CA MET A 32 -8.23 -8.99 5.92
C MET A 32 -7.60 -9.50 4.61
N PHE A 33 -6.50 -8.89 4.16
CA PHE A 33 -5.78 -9.33 2.96
C PHE A 33 -5.16 -10.73 3.11
N SER A 34 -4.79 -11.15 4.34
CA SER A 34 -4.31 -12.52 4.60
C SER A 34 -5.33 -13.63 4.28
N ALA A 35 -6.61 -13.30 4.12
CA ALA A 35 -7.62 -14.26 3.68
C ALA A 35 -7.48 -14.68 2.21
N GLY A 36 -6.74 -13.88 1.42
CA GLY A 36 -6.68 -13.96 -0.03
C GLY A 36 -7.77 -13.12 -0.71
N LEU A 37 -7.60 -12.91 -2.01
CA LEU A 37 -8.56 -12.18 -2.83
C LEU A 37 -9.88 -12.97 -2.93
N SER A 38 -10.99 -12.30 -2.65
CA SER A 38 -12.34 -12.83 -2.72
C SER A 38 -13.33 -11.71 -3.05
N THR A 39 -14.49 -12.04 -3.60
CA THR A 39 -15.55 -11.06 -3.89
C THR A 39 -15.98 -10.31 -2.64
N VAL A 40 -16.13 -11.03 -1.51
CA VAL A 40 -16.50 -10.44 -0.21
C VAL A 40 -15.45 -9.45 0.28
N LEU A 41 -14.16 -9.75 0.12
CA LEU A 41 -13.09 -8.81 0.46
C LEU A 41 -13.19 -7.54 -0.40
N VAL A 42 -13.37 -7.67 -1.72
CA VAL A 42 -13.47 -6.52 -2.63
C VAL A 42 -14.66 -5.62 -2.29
N GLU A 43 -15.85 -6.20 -2.10
CA GLU A 43 -17.04 -5.45 -1.69
C GLU A 43 -16.86 -4.77 -0.32
N THR A 44 -16.15 -5.43 0.59
CA THR A 44 -15.83 -4.86 1.91
C THR A 44 -14.89 -3.67 1.77
N LEU A 45 -13.83 -3.80 0.97
CA LEU A 45 -12.86 -2.73 0.72
C LEU A 45 -13.50 -1.54 0.00
N GLU A 46 -14.45 -1.77 -0.91
CA GLU A 46 -15.24 -0.72 -1.54
C GLU A 46 -16.03 0.08 -0.49
N LYS A 47 -16.78 -0.61 0.39
CA LYS A 47 -17.51 0.05 1.49
C LYS A 47 -16.57 0.87 2.39
N ILE A 48 -15.42 0.32 2.77
CA ILE A 48 -14.42 1.01 3.59
C ILE A 48 -13.91 2.26 2.86
N SER A 49 -13.52 2.13 1.60
CA SER A 49 -12.99 3.21 0.78
C SER A 49 -13.99 4.35 0.56
N MET A 50 -15.26 4.03 0.37
CA MET A 50 -16.33 5.03 0.23
C MET A 50 -16.60 5.77 1.54
N SER A 51 -16.58 5.06 2.67
CA SER A 51 -16.89 5.64 3.99
C SER A 51 -15.70 6.29 4.67
N ILE A 52 -14.48 5.88 4.31
CA ILE A 52 -13.22 6.31 4.91
C ILE A 52 -12.18 6.55 3.80
N PRO A 53 -12.28 7.66 3.05
CA PRO A 53 -11.42 7.92 1.90
C PRO A 53 -9.92 7.99 2.23
N SER A 54 -9.55 8.30 3.48
CA SER A 54 -8.16 8.32 3.94
C SER A 54 -7.48 6.94 3.90
N LEU A 55 -8.24 5.85 3.83
CA LEU A 55 -7.72 4.48 3.70
C LEU A 55 -7.51 4.06 2.25
N MET A 56 -8.03 4.81 1.28
CA MET A 56 -7.93 4.47 -0.15
C MET A 56 -6.49 4.19 -0.61
N PRO A 57 -5.47 5.02 -0.29
CA PRO A 57 -4.11 4.75 -0.76
C PRO A 57 -3.57 3.42 -0.23
N THR A 58 -3.80 3.14 1.05
CA THR A 58 -3.39 1.88 1.69
C THR A 58 -4.10 0.68 1.07
N ILE A 59 -5.40 0.79 0.80
CA ILE A 59 -6.19 -0.27 0.16
C ILE A 59 -5.67 -0.55 -1.25
N GLN A 60 -5.37 0.48 -2.03
CA GLN A 60 -4.84 0.34 -3.38
C GLN A 60 -3.47 -0.34 -3.39
N ASP A 61 -2.55 0.10 -2.53
CA ASP A 61 -1.21 -0.49 -2.43
C ASP A 61 -1.28 -1.98 -2.09
N ARG A 62 -2.08 -2.34 -1.09
CA ARG A 62 -2.24 -3.74 -0.65
C ARG A 62 -2.96 -4.61 -1.69
N LEU A 63 -3.95 -4.06 -2.39
CA LEU A 63 -4.66 -4.78 -3.44
C LEU A 63 -3.75 -5.03 -4.64
N LEU A 64 -2.95 -4.04 -5.05
CA LEU A 64 -1.95 -4.20 -6.11
C LEU A 64 -0.89 -5.24 -5.74
N ASP A 65 -0.39 -5.20 -4.51
CA ASP A 65 0.57 -6.20 -4.04
C ASP A 65 -0.03 -7.61 -4.04
N SER A 66 -1.27 -7.75 -3.58
CA SER A 66 -2.00 -9.02 -3.59
C SER A 66 -2.20 -9.56 -5.01
N ILE A 67 -2.58 -8.69 -5.97
CA ILE A 67 -2.74 -9.05 -7.38
C ILE A 67 -1.39 -9.46 -7.98
N SER A 68 -0.33 -8.69 -7.72
CA SER A 68 1.04 -9.01 -8.18
C SER A 68 1.51 -10.35 -7.66
N MET A 69 1.26 -10.65 -6.38
CA MET A 69 1.60 -11.93 -5.77
C MET A 69 0.89 -13.09 -6.45
N VAL A 70 -0.40 -12.93 -6.80
CA VAL A 70 -1.17 -13.98 -7.48
C VAL A 70 -0.71 -14.17 -8.93
N LEU A 71 -0.49 -13.08 -9.68
CA LEU A 71 -0.18 -13.16 -11.10
C LEU A 71 1.29 -13.45 -11.39
N SER A 72 2.20 -12.86 -10.62
CA SER A 72 3.66 -12.87 -10.87
C SER A 72 4.45 -13.65 -9.83
N LYS A 73 3.82 -14.07 -8.72
CA LYS A 73 4.51 -14.68 -7.56
C LYS A 73 5.62 -13.80 -6.98
N SER A 74 5.50 -12.49 -7.18
CA SER A 74 6.46 -11.49 -6.72
C SER A 74 5.68 -10.30 -6.15
N PRO A 75 6.18 -9.68 -5.06
CA PRO A 75 5.60 -8.44 -4.55
C PRO A 75 5.65 -7.34 -5.60
N TYR A 76 4.70 -6.41 -5.51
CA TYR A 76 4.64 -5.25 -6.40
C TYR A 76 5.74 -4.25 -6.01
N LEU A 77 6.69 -3.98 -6.91
CA LEU A 77 7.84 -3.09 -6.64
C LEU A 77 7.50 -1.59 -6.73
N GLY A 78 6.22 -1.23 -6.76
CA GLY A 78 5.77 0.14 -6.87
C GLY A 78 5.91 0.71 -8.27
N ARG A 79 5.15 1.77 -8.54
CA ARG A 79 5.46 2.68 -9.64
C ARG A 79 6.68 3.49 -9.19
N PRO A 80 7.80 3.58 -9.93
CA PRO A 80 8.87 4.50 -9.57
C PRO A 80 8.22 5.86 -9.44
N ALA A 81 8.38 6.50 -8.27
CA ALA A 81 7.91 7.87 -8.07
C ALA A 81 8.41 8.65 -9.27
N GLN A 82 7.50 9.14 -10.11
CA GLN A 82 7.90 10.08 -11.14
C GLN A 82 8.48 11.24 -10.37
N SER A 83 9.81 11.32 -10.33
CA SER A 83 10.51 12.49 -9.85
C SER A 83 9.91 13.62 -10.64
N VAL A 84 9.10 14.45 -9.98
CA VAL A 84 8.73 15.75 -10.51
C VAL A 84 10.08 16.39 -10.83
N GLY A 85 10.40 16.42 -12.12
CA GLY A 85 11.63 16.98 -12.64
C GLY A 85 11.62 18.46 -12.35
N ARG A 86 12.02 18.82 -11.15
CA ARG A 86 12.41 20.19 -10.85
C ARG A 86 13.79 20.36 -11.45
N GLY A 87 13.79 20.68 -12.74
CA GLY A 87 14.98 21.18 -13.42
C GLY A 87 15.53 22.34 -12.59
N THR A 88 16.67 22.12 -11.95
CA THR A 88 17.50 23.20 -11.45
C THR A 88 18.89 22.90 -11.95
N ILE A 89 19.22 23.60 -13.03
CA ILE A 89 20.55 23.67 -13.58
C ILE A 89 21.40 24.41 -12.53
N THR A 90 22.37 23.74 -11.91
CA THR A 90 23.57 24.42 -11.43
C THR A 90 24.80 23.54 -11.68
N ASN A 91 25.55 24.05 -12.63
CA ASN A 91 26.91 23.76 -13.02
C ASN A 91 27.91 23.75 -11.84
N VAL A 92 28.99 22.98 -12.04
CA VAL A 92 30.38 23.25 -11.63
C VAL A 92 30.92 22.68 -10.30
N ASN A 93 31.82 21.71 -10.50
CA ASN A 93 33.18 21.64 -9.95
C ASN A 93 33.46 20.90 -8.62
N GLN A 94 34.40 19.94 -8.75
CA GLN A 94 35.40 19.47 -7.76
C GLN A 94 34.90 18.85 -6.46
N GLN A 95 35.19 17.55 -6.26
CA GLN A 95 36.38 17.19 -5.47
C GLN A 95 36.68 15.69 -5.63
N VAL A 96 37.80 15.42 -6.31
CA VAL A 96 38.51 14.15 -6.27
C VAL A 96 38.95 13.91 -4.83
N SER A 97 38.60 12.76 -4.26
CA SER A 97 39.33 12.21 -3.12
C SER A 97 39.86 10.85 -3.52
N GLU A 98 41.08 10.86 -4.03
CA GLU A 98 41.97 9.71 -4.02
C GLU A 98 42.08 9.20 -2.59
N LEU A 99 41.78 7.92 -2.38
CA LEU A 99 42.29 7.18 -1.24
C LEU A 99 42.92 5.90 -1.75
N SER A 100 44.23 6.00 -1.82
CA SER A 100 45.23 4.98 -2.10
C SER A 100 44.98 3.71 -1.28
N GLY A 101 44.76 2.60 -1.99
CA GLY A 101 44.73 1.26 -1.41
C GLY A 101 45.96 0.49 -1.84
N SER A 102 47.05 0.61 -1.08
CA SER A 102 48.19 -0.30 -1.14
C SER A 102 47.85 -1.63 -0.46
N ALA A 103 48.06 -2.75 -1.14
CA ALA A 103 48.37 -4.03 -0.49
C ALA A 103 48.97 -5.02 -1.50
N LEU A 104 50.27 -5.26 -1.31
CA LEU A 104 51.07 -6.48 -1.55
C LEU A 104 51.24 -7.00 -2.99
#